data_AF-A0A167FVE6-F1
#
_entry.id   AF-A0A167FVE6-F1
#
_cell.length_a   1.000
_cell.length_b   1.000
_cell.length_c   1.000
_cell.angle_alpha   90.00
_cell.angle_beta   90.00
_cell.angle_gamma   90.00
#
_symmetry.space_group_name_H-M   'P 1'
#
loop_
_entity.id
_entity.type
_entity.pdbx_description
1 polymer ?
#
loop_
_entity_poly.entity_id
_entity_poly.type
_entity_poly.pdbx_seq_one_letter_code
_entity_poly.pdbx_strand_id
1 'polypeptide(L)'
;MPPLPFNDIYHLRKVAESSSKPCFICYKPTTAVLVSEDGKADFFYACEVHLQDSNFATAKIDPEVELAKEKQKKLDAEIELLKKKWDQRQKAKEKDKSKDSDKKKEEGKDKDNKNSDKTTQAELGSLESEKKVQDSIASKSPRVYIVNRSIHNIRLEHWRNIQRSKQTQKLLQDKNLFPKVPTHSPSPPPAPSVSSSSPPPPPTPPSS
;
A
#
# COMPACT_ATOMS: atom_id res chain seq x y z
N MET A 1 9.15 26.15 -1.71
CA MET A 1 9.24 24.83 -1.05
C MET A 1 10.39 24.07 -1.69
N PRO A 2 11.31 23.45 -0.93
CA PRO A 2 12.32 22.59 -1.52
C PRO A 2 11.64 21.46 -2.32
N PRO A 3 12.23 21.02 -3.44
CA PRO A 3 11.66 19.95 -4.25
C PRO A 3 11.56 18.65 -3.44
N LEU A 4 10.51 17.87 -3.72
CA LEU A 4 10.31 16.59 -3.03
C LEU A 4 11.46 15.63 -3.39
N PRO A 5 12.02 14.90 -2.41
CA PRO A 5 13.12 13.97 -2.64
C PRO A 5 12.71 12.72 -3.43
N PHE A 6 11.41 12.41 -3.49
CA PHE A 6 10.82 11.33 -4.29
C PHE A 6 9.30 11.50 -4.44
N ASN A 7 8.75 10.92 -5.51
CA ASN A 7 7.31 10.94 -5.83
C ASN A 7 6.50 9.94 -4.98
N ASP A 8 5.18 10.03 -5.09
CA ASP A 8 4.19 9.15 -4.44
C ASP A 8 3.90 7.86 -5.24
N ILE A 9 4.60 7.64 -6.35
CA ILE A 9 4.47 6.46 -7.20
C ILE A 9 5.47 5.37 -6.77
N TYR A 10 4.95 4.16 -6.56
CA TYR A 10 5.71 3.00 -6.11
C TYR A 10 5.41 1.77 -6.97
N HIS A 11 6.46 0.98 -7.23
CA HIS A 11 6.37 -0.30 -7.91
C HIS A 11 6.38 -1.45 -6.92
N LEU A 12 5.46 -2.39 -7.10
CA LEU A 12 5.43 -3.62 -6.34
C LEU A 12 6.48 -4.60 -6.87
N ARG A 13 7.34 -5.07 -5.97
CA ARG A 13 8.30 -6.16 -6.17
C ARG A 13 8.09 -7.23 -5.10
N LYS A 14 8.36 -8.49 -5.44
CA LYS A 14 8.39 -9.60 -4.48
C LYS A 14 9.84 -10.00 -4.22
N VAL A 15 10.17 -10.24 -2.96
CA VAL A 15 11.48 -10.68 -2.50
C VAL A 15 11.36 -12.12 -1.97
N ALA A 16 12.48 -12.83 -1.86
CA ALA A 16 12.53 -14.16 -1.26
C ALA A 16 11.99 -14.17 0.18
N GLU A 17 11.45 -15.31 0.60
CA GLU A 17 10.88 -15.47 1.94
C GLU A 17 11.93 -15.34 3.05
N SER A 18 13.17 -15.72 2.76
CA SER A 18 14.33 -15.57 3.67
C SER A 18 14.69 -14.11 3.98
N SER A 19 14.28 -13.18 3.13
CA SER A 19 14.47 -11.73 3.33
C SER A 19 13.16 -11.01 3.61
N SER A 20 12.14 -11.74 4.09
CA SER A 20 10.90 -11.14 4.57
C SER A 20 11.17 -10.15 5.70
N LYS A 21 10.44 -9.04 5.67
CA LYS A 21 10.49 -7.97 6.66
C LYS A 21 9.07 -7.63 7.11
N PRO A 22 8.90 -7.02 8.28
CA PRO A 22 7.57 -6.65 8.78
C PRO A 22 6.91 -5.61 7.85
N CYS A 23 5.61 -5.81 7.61
CA CYS A 23 4.76 -4.83 6.95
C CYS A 23 4.78 -3.50 7.72
N PHE A 24 4.83 -2.38 7.01
CA PHE A 24 4.79 -1.04 7.60
C PHE A 24 3.55 -0.74 8.46
N ILE A 25 2.44 -1.45 8.24
CA ILE A 25 1.15 -1.17 8.91
C ILE A 25 0.86 -2.17 10.03
N CYS A 26 0.84 -3.48 9.74
CA CYS A 26 0.53 -4.51 10.75
C CYS A 26 1.76 -5.21 11.32
N TYR A 27 2.96 -4.90 10.85
CA TYR A 27 4.21 -5.54 11.28
C TYR A 27 4.26 -7.07 11.11
N LYS A 28 3.30 -7.67 10.41
CA LYS A 28 3.35 -9.07 10.00
C LYS A 28 4.45 -9.27 8.95
N PRO A 29 5.18 -10.40 8.93
CA PRO A 29 6.21 -10.64 7.94
C PRO A 29 5.63 -10.69 6.52
N THR A 30 6.24 -9.98 5.58
CA THR A 30 5.82 -9.95 4.18
C THR A 30 7.00 -10.03 3.22
N THR A 31 6.73 -10.54 2.03
CA THR A 31 7.66 -10.62 0.90
C THR A 31 7.41 -9.54 -0.16
N ALA A 32 6.27 -8.84 -0.06
CA ALA A 32 5.91 -7.74 -0.95
C ALA A 32 6.56 -6.43 -0.50
N VAL A 33 7.22 -5.76 -1.46
CA VAL A 33 7.97 -4.51 -1.28
C VAL A 33 7.50 -3.48 -2.30
N LEU A 34 7.16 -2.29 -1.80
CA LEU A 34 6.91 -1.10 -2.60
C LEU A 34 8.21 -0.30 -2.71
N VAL A 35 8.65 -0.06 -3.95
CA VAL A 35 9.88 0.66 -4.28
C VAL A 35 9.54 1.90 -5.08
N SER A 36 10.04 3.07 -4.68
CA SER A 36 9.85 4.32 -5.43
C SER A 36 10.41 4.21 -6.87
N GLU A 37 9.91 5.00 -7.83
CA GLU A 37 10.35 4.98 -9.25
C GLU A 37 11.87 5.05 -9.40
N ASP A 38 12.54 5.89 -8.61
CA ASP A 38 14.01 6.06 -8.66
C ASP A 38 14.79 4.89 -8.05
N GLY A 39 14.12 3.95 -7.39
CA GLY A 39 14.70 2.73 -6.80
C GLY A 39 15.64 2.93 -5.61
N LYS A 40 16.16 4.15 -5.41
CA LYS A 40 17.19 4.48 -4.41
C LYS A 40 16.68 5.41 -3.31
N ALA A 41 15.63 6.19 -3.59
CA ALA A 41 15.16 7.21 -2.67
C ALA A 41 14.42 6.62 -1.47
N ASP A 42 13.54 5.64 -1.73
CA ASP A 42 12.68 5.06 -0.71
C ASP A 42 12.13 3.67 -1.08
N PHE A 43 12.01 2.78 -0.08
CA PHE A 43 11.34 1.47 -0.21
C PHE A 43 10.77 1.01 1.14
N PHE A 44 9.74 0.16 1.10
CA PHE A 44 9.12 -0.47 2.29
C PHE A 44 8.35 -1.72 1.97
N TYR A 45 8.09 -2.51 3.01
CA TYR A 45 7.32 -3.73 2.97
C TYR A 45 5.86 -3.46 3.29
N ALA A 46 4.95 -4.06 2.51
CA ALA A 46 3.51 -3.96 2.72
C ALA A 46 2.83 -5.28 2.34
N CYS A 47 1.90 -5.76 3.17
CA CYS A 47 1.19 -7.02 2.91
C CYS A 47 0.09 -6.84 1.88
N GLU A 48 -0.25 -7.92 1.18
CA GLU A 48 -1.31 -7.91 0.15
C GLU A 48 -2.67 -7.45 0.71
N VAL A 49 -2.97 -7.78 1.96
CA VAL A 49 -4.19 -7.32 2.67
C VAL A 49 -4.27 -5.80 2.76
N HIS A 50 -3.16 -5.12 3.01
CA HIS A 50 -3.13 -3.66 3.08
C HIS A 50 -2.93 -2.98 1.73
N LEU A 51 -2.38 -3.68 0.74
CA LEU A 51 -2.36 -3.16 -0.64
C LEU A 51 -3.76 -3.08 -1.26
N GLN A 52 -4.73 -3.82 -0.73
CA GLN A 52 -6.13 -3.75 -1.14
C GLN A 52 -6.88 -2.56 -0.51
N ASP A 53 -6.32 -1.90 0.49
CA ASP A 53 -6.93 -0.74 1.15
C ASP A 53 -6.70 0.55 0.32
N SER A 54 -7.81 1.19 -0.07
CA SER A 54 -7.80 2.44 -0.82
C SER A 54 -7.17 3.62 -0.05
N ASN A 55 -7.20 3.58 1.28
CA ASN A 55 -6.61 4.61 2.13
C ASN A 55 -5.09 4.49 2.23
N PHE A 56 -4.54 3.33 1.88
CA PHE A 56 -3.11 3.09 1.90
C PHE A 56 -2.47 3.36 0.54
N ALA A 57 -2.94 2.67 -0.50
CA ALA A 57 -2.40 2.79 -1.84
C ALA A 57 -3.49 2.55 -2.89
N THR A 58 -3.57 3.43 -3.87
CA THR A 58 -4.42 3.23 -5.04
C THR A 58 -3.60 2.61 -6.15
N ALA A 59 -4.13 1.60 -6.82
CA ALA A 59 -3.50 1.06 -8.00
C ALA A 59 -3.39 2.17 -9.06
N LYS A 60 -2.18 2.45 -9.56
CA LYS A 60 -2.01 3.30 -10.74
C LYS A 60 -2.42 2.44 -11.94
N ILE A 61 -3.72 2.44 -12.21
CA ILE A 61 -4.29 1.73 -13.34
C ILE A 61 -3.96 2.60 -14.56
N ASP A 62 -3.09 2.12 -15.44
CA ASP A 62 -2.97 2.70 -16.77
C ASP A 62 -4.37 2.67 -17.43
N PRO A 63 -4.80 3.72 -18.14
CA PRO A 63 -6.17 3.83 -18.69
C PRO A 63 -6.56 2.61 -19.54
N GLU A 64 -5.59 1.89 -20.09
CA GLU A 64 -5.78 0.64 -20.85
C GLU A 64 -6.32 -0.53 -20.01
N VAL A 65 -5.97 -0.63 -18.73
CA VAL A 65 -6.45 -1.68 -17.82
C VAL A 65 -7.88 -1.39 -17.34
N GLU A 66 -8.25 -0.11 -17.24
CA GLU A 66 -9.64 0.30 -17.02
C GLU A 66 -10.51 -0.05 -18.23
N LEU A 67 -10.03 0.22 -19.44
CA LEU A 67 -10.67 -0.22 -20.68
C LEU A 67 -10.78 -1.74 -20.77
N ALA A 68 -9.78 -2.50 -20.27
CA ALA A 68 -9.86 -3.96 -20.22
C ALA A 68 -10.92 -4.46 -19.22
N LYS A 69 -11.04 -3.83 -18.05
CA LYS A 69 -12.10 -4.13 -17.07
C LYS A 69 -13.49 -3.75 -17.57
N GLU A 70 -13.61 -2.66 -18.31
CA GLU A 70 -14.88 -2.29 -18.97
C GLU A 70 -15.24 -3.28 -20.08
N LYS A 71 -14.25 -3.72 -20.88
CA LYS A 71 -14.44 -4.78 -21.88
C LYS A 71 -14.89 -6.09 -21.21
N GLN A 72 -14.30 -6.45 -20.06
CA GLN A 72 -14.75 -7.61 -19.28
C GLN A 72 -16.20 -7.50 -18.83
N LYS A 73 -16.61 -6.36 -18.25
CA LYS A 73 -18.00 -6.14 -17.84
C LYS A 73 -18.99 -6.24 -19.02
N LYS A 74 -18.58 -5.76 -20.21
CA LYS A 74 -19.38 -5.88 -21.43
C LYS A 74 -19.51 -7.33 -21.89
N LEU A 75 -18.40 -8.08 -21.90
CA LEU A 75 -18.40 -9.51 -22.21
C LEU A 75 -19.26 -10.32 -21.22
N ASP A 76 -19.19 -10.00 -19.92
CA ASP A 76 -20.01 -10.63 -18.89
C ASP A 76 -21.51 -10.41 -19.11
N ALA A 77 -21.91 -9.17 -19.41
CA ALA A 77 -23.30 -8.84 -19.69
C ALA A 77 -23.81 -9.55 -20.95
N GLU A 78 -22.97 -9.66 -21.98
CA GLU A 78 -23.31 -10.35 -23.22
C GLU A 78 -23.47 -11.86 -23.00
N ILE A 79 -22.55 -12.48 -22.26
CA ILE A 79 -22.64 -13.90 -21.86
C ILE A 79 -23.92 -14.15 -21.04
N GLU A 80 -24.27 -13.28 -20.10
CA GLU A 80 -25.47 -13.44 -19.27
C GLU A 80 -26.77 -13.34 -20.09
N LEU A 81 -26.85 -12.37 -21.01
CA LEU A 81 -27.99 -12.23 -21.92
C LEU A 81 -28.11 -13.44 -22.86
N LEU A 82 -26.98 -13.93 -23.38
CA LEU A 82 -26.95 -15.06 -24.29
C LEU A 82 -27.34 -16.37 -23.58
N LYS A 83 -26.86 -16.60 -22.36
CA LYS A 83 -27.29 -17.71 -21.49
C LYS A 83 -28.79 -17.65 -21.20
N LYS A 84 -29.32 -16.47 -20.84
CA LYS A 84 -30.75 -16.28 -20.55
C LYS A 84 -31.63 -16.54 -21.76
N LYS A 85 -31.21 -16.09 -22.95
CA LYS A 85 -31.90 -16.38 -24.22
C LYS A 85 -31.86 -17.87 -24.55
N TRP A 86 -30.73 -18.53 -24.35
CA TRP A 86 -30.58 -19.98 -24.58
C TRP A 86 -31.49 -20.79 -23.64
N ASP A 87 -31.49 -20.49 -22.35
CA ASP A 87 -32.35 -21.15 -21.35
C ASP A 87 -33.85 -20.98 -21.63
N GLN A 88 -34.29 -19.78 -22.04
CA GLN A 88 -35.68 -19.55 -22.43
C GLN A 88 -36.06 -20.36 -23.66
N ARG A 89 -35.15 -20.47 -24.64
CA ARG A 89 -35.37 -21.27 -25.86
C ARG A 89 -35.45 -22.75 -25.54
N GLN A 90 -34.60 -23.27 -24.67
CA GLN A 90 -34.66 -24.68 -24.23
C GLN A 90 -35.96 -24.99 -23.49
N LYS A 91 -36.37 -24.14 -22.53
CA LYS A 91 -37.61 -24.33 -21.77
C LYS A 91 -38.87 -24.25 -22.65
N ALA A 92 -38.86 -23.41 -23.68
CA ALA A 92 -39.94 -23.38 -24.67
C ALA A 92 -40.00 -24.66 -25.51
N LYS A 93 -38.84 -25.19 -25.93
CA LYS A 93 -38.73 -26.47 -26.65
C LYS A 93 -39.21 -27.67 -25.81
N GLU A 94 -38.91 -27.71 -24.52
CA GLU A 94 -39.40 -28.76 -23.61
C GLU A 94 -40.91 -28.67 -23.38
N LYS A 95 -41.47 -27.45 -23.24
CA LYS A 95 -42.92 -27.27 -23.10
C LYS A 95 -43.70 -27.69 -24.33
N ASP A 96 -43.23 -27.37 -25.53
CA ASP A 96 -43.86 -27.79 -26.80
C ASP A 96 -43.78 -29.31 -27.00
N LYS A 97 -42.64 -29.94 -26.69
CA LYS A 97 -42.51 -31.41 -26.77
C LYS A 97 -43.42 -32.17 -25.79
N SER A 98 -43.80 -31.57 -24.65
CA SER A 98 -44.73 -32.19 -23.70
C SER A 98 -46.20 -32.10 -24.10
N LYS A 99 -46.56 -31.19 -25.03
CA LYS A 99 -47.94 -30.94 -25.48
C LYS A 99 -48.30 -31.61 -26.80
N ASP A 100 -47.33 -32.16 -27.53
CA ASP A 100 -47.50 -32.68 -28.90
C ASP A 100 -47.13 -34.17 -29.01
N SER A 101 -47.77 -35.03 -28.20
CA SER A 101 -47.75 -36.49 -28.42
C SER A 101 -48.89 -36.95 -29.34
N ASP A 102 -49.50 -36.07 -30.13
CA ASP A 102 -50.67 -36.41 -30.96
C ASP A 102 -50.79 -35.58 -32.26
N LYS A 103 -49.72 -35.42 -33.04
CA LYS A 103 -49.83 -35.46 -34.52
C LYS A 103 -48.50 -35.58 -35.25
N LYS A 104 -48.44 -36.62 -36.06
CA LYS A 104 -47.39 -36.92 -37.05
C LYS A 104 -47.26 -35.78 -38.08
N LYS A 105 -46.00 -35.45 -38.43
CA LYS A 105 -45.49 -34.92 -39.72
C LYS A 105 -44.98 -33.46 -39.69
N GLU A 106 -43.65 -33.28 -39.61
CA GLU A 106 -42.87 -32.31 -40.40
C GLU A 106 -41.35 -32.55 -40.22
N GLU A 107 -40.69 -33.06 -41.26
CA GLU A 107 -39.27 -33.43 -41.29
C GLU A 107 -38.30 -32.26 -41.59
N GLY A 108 -38.82 -31.02 -41.74
CA GLY A 108 -38.04 -29.85 -42.15
C GLY A 108 -37.58 -28.92 -41.01
N LYS A 109 -38.32 -28.86 -39.90
CA LYS A 109 -38.13 -27.84 -38.84
C LYS A 109 -37.03 -28.18 -37.81
N ASP A 110 -36.63 -29.45 -37.75
CA ASP A 110 -35.72 -29.97 -36.71
C ASP A 110 -34.23 -29.75 -37.05
N LYS A 111 -33.86 -29.75 -38.34
CA LYS A 111 -32.46 -29.51 -38.77
C LYS A 111 -32.02 -28.07 -38.54
N ASP A 112 -32.88 -27.09 -38.82
CA ASP A 112 -32.56 -25.66 -38.71
C ASP A 112 -32.41 -25.22 -37.24
N ASN A 113 -33.24 -25.79 -36.36
CA ASN A 113 -33.23 -25.50 -34.93
C ASN A 113 -32.03 -26.14 -34.21
N LYS A 114 -31.56 -27.31 -34.67
CA LYS A 114 -30.35 -27.99 -34.16
C LYS A 114 -29.06 -27.28 -34.57
N ASN A 115 -29.06 -26.66 -35.75
CA ASN A 115 -27.92 -25.87 -36.23
C ASN A 115 -27.79 -24.53 -35.47
N SER A 116 -28.93 -23.89 -35.14
CA SER A 116 -28.99 -22.67 -34.33
C SER A 116 -28.56 -22.89 -32.85
N ASP A 117 -28.83 -24.07 -32.29
CA ASP A 117 -28.40 -24.43 -30.93
C ASP A 117 -26.88 -24.66 -30.84
N LYS A 118 -26.32 -25.37 -31.83
CA LYS A 118 -24.87 -25.60 -31.92
C LYS A 118 -24.09 -24.30 -32.12
N THR A 119 -24.61 -23.37 -32.91
CA THR A 119 -23.96 -22.06 -33.12
C THR A 119 -23.98 -21.22 -31.85
N THR A 120 -25.11 -21.11 -31.16
CA THR A 120 -25.19 -20.38 -29.87
C THR A 120 -24.33 -21.00 -28.77
N GLN A 121 -24.21 -22.32 -28.72
CA GLN A 121 -23.33 -23.02 -27.77
C GLN A 121 -21.84 -22.82 -28.08
N ALA A 122 -21.46 -22.80 -29.36
CA ALA A 122 -20.09 -22.51 -29.79
C ALA A 122 -19.69 -21.05 -29.49
N GLU A 123 -20.62 -20.11 -29.68
CA GLU A 123 -20.43 -18.69 -29.40
C GLU A 123 -20.28 -18.43 -27.89
N LEU A 124 -21.11 -19.08 -27.05
CA LEU A 124 -20.95 -19.07 -25.59
C LEU A 124 -19.59 -19.61 -25.14
N GLY A 125 -19.15 -20.74 -25.73
CA GLY A 125 -17.84 -21.32 -25.41
C GLY A 125 -16.66 -20.43 -25.81
N SER A 126 -16.76 -19.71 -26.94
CA SER A 126 -15.76 -18.74 -27.37
C SER A 126 -15.70 -17.55 -26.41
N LEU A 127 -16.85 -16.96 -26.07
CA LEU A 127 -16.93 -15.82 -25.15
C LEU A 127 -16.46 -16.19 -23.72
N GLU A 128 -16.77 -17.40 -23.23
CA GLU A 128 -16.26 -17.90 -21.95
C GLU A 128 -14.74 -18.13 -21.96
N SER A 129 -14.18 -18.55 -23.09
CA SER A 129 -12.73 -18.71 -23.24
C SER A 129 -12.01 -17.35 -23.26
N GLU A 130 -12.57 -16.35 -23.97
CA GLU A 130 -12.07 -14.97 -23.98
C GLU A 130 -12.19 -14.33 -22.60
N LYS A 131 -13.30 -14.57 -21.89
CA LYS A 131 -13.47 -14.17 -20.49
C LYS A 131 -12.39 -14.77 -19.60
N LYS A 132 -12.09 -16.07 -19.72
CA LYS A 132 -11.08 -16.73 -18.90
C LYS A 132 -9.66 -16.18 -19.14
N VAL A 133 -9.34 -15.82 -20.38
CA VAL A 133 -8.10 -15.13 -20.72
C VAL A 133 -8.06 -13.73 -20.09
N GLN A 134 -9.16 -12.99 -20.20
CA GLN A 134 -9.33 -11.67 -19.61
C GLN A 134 -9.24 -11.70 -18.07
N ASP A 135 -9.89 -12.65 -17.39
CA ASP A 135 -9.81 -12.86 -15.94
C ASP A 135 -8.37 -13.15 -15.48
N SER A 136 -7.60 -13.92 -16.28
CA SER A 136 -6.18 -14.17 -16.00
C SER A 136 -5.29 -12.93 -16.13
N ILE A 137 -5.74 -11.93 -16.90
CA ILE A 137 -5.05 -10.65 -17.08
C ILE A 137 -5.48 -9.67 -15.98
N ALA A 138 -6.77 -9.62 -15.64
CA ALA A 138 -7.31 -8.76 -14.57
C ALA A 138 -6.93 -9.20 -13.15
N SER A 139 -6.67 -10.50 -12.94
CA SER A 139 -6.19 -11.04 -11.66
C SER A 139 -4.71 -10.73 -11.38
N LYS A 140 -3.96 -10.24 -12.37
CA LYS A 140 -2.60 -9.76 -12.13
C LYS A 140 -2.68 -8.50 -11.28
N SER A 141 -2.15 -8.57 -10.06
CA SER A 141 -2.10 -7.41 -9.16
C SER A 141 -1.41 -6.25 -9.88
N PRO A 142 -1.92 -5.02 -9.73
CA PRO A 142 -1.31 -3.82 -10.28
C PRO A 142 0.17 -3.78 -9.90
N ARG A 143 1.04 -3.56 -10.88
CA ARG A 143 2.49 -3.51 -10.61
C ARG A 143 2.94 -2.14 -10.10
N VAL A 144 2.07 -1.14 -10.25
CA VAL A 144 2.32 0.26 -9.89
C VAL A 144 1.18 0.75 -9.00
N TYR A 145 1.55 1.42 -7.93
CA TYR A 145 0.65 1.98 -6.93
C TYR A 145 1.00 3.45 -6.68
N ILE A 146 -0.02 4.28 -6.49
CA ILE A 146 0.12 5.62 -5.93
C ILE A 146 -0.19 5.49 -4.44
N VAL A 147 0.80 5.82 -3.61
CA VAL A 147 0.65 5.78 -2.15
C VAL A 147 -0.14 7.01 -1.71
N ASN A 148 -1.05 6.84 -0.74
CA ASN A 148 -1.84 7.95 -0.23
C ASN A 148 -0.95 9.07 0.34
N ARG A 149 -1.39 10.32 0.14
CA ARG A 149 -0.70 11.55 0.61
C ARG A 149 -0.25 11.47 2.07
N SER A 150 -1.08 10.93 2.96
CA SER A 150 -0.76 10.83 4.39
C SER A 150 0.42 9.89 4.64
N ILE A 151 0.43 8.74 3.98
CA ILE A 151 1.51 7.75 4.08
C ILE A 151 2.77 8.30 3.41
N HIS A 152 2.65 8.97 2.26
CA HIS A 152 3.75 9.63 1.58
C HIS A 152 4.41 10.71 2.45
N ASN A 153 3.62 11.51 3.18
CA ASN A 153 4.17 12.49 4.12
C ASN A 153 4.96 11.84 5.27
N ILE A 154 4.45 10.75 5.85
CA ILE A 154 5.16 9.99 6.89
C ILE A 154 6.49 9.44 6.33
N ARG A 155 6.48 8.96 5.08
CA ARG A 155 7.66 8.47 4.38
C ARG A 155 8.70 9.56 4.15
N LEU A 156 8.27 10.73 3.70
CA LEU A 156 9.13 11.91 3.53
C LEU A 156 9.76 12.34 4.85
N GLU A 157 8.98 12.37 5.93
CA GLU A 157 9.49 12.76 7.24
C GLU A 157 10.49 11.73 7.80
N HIS A 158 10.20 10.43 7.62
CA HIS A 158 11.15 9.37 7.96
C HIS A 158 12.46 9.53 7.20
N TRP A 159 12.42 9.82 5.89
CA TRP A 159 13.61 10.11 5.11
C TRP A 159 14.38 11.32 5.65
N ARG A 160 13.69 12.44 5.95
CA ARG A 160 14.31 13.64 6.53
C ARG A 160 14.95 13.35 7.89
N ASN A 161 14.29 12.57 8.73
CA ASN A 161 14.79 12.17 10.05
C ASN A 161 16.04 11.31 9.94
N ILE A 162 16.09 10.38 8.97
CA ILE A 162 17.31 9.61 8.69
C ILE A 162 18.44 10.53 8.25
N GLN A 163 18.19 11.51 7.36
CA GLN A 163 19.23 12.44 6.91
C GLN A 163 19.73 13.33 8.05
N ARG A 164 18.83 13.87 8.87
CA ARG A 164 19.19 14.66 10.05
C ARG A 164 20.00 13.84 11.04
N SER A 165 19.58 12.62 11.34
CA SER A 165 20.30 11.70 12.22
C SER A 165 21.70 11.39 11.70
N LYS A 166 21.86 11.12 10.40
CA LYS A 166 23.17 10.93 9.76
C LYS A 166 24.07 12.16 9.87
N GLN A 167 23.53 13.36 9.67
CA GLN A 167 24.27 14.61 9.83
C GLN A 167 24.70 14.81 11.29
N THR A 168 23.79 14.61 12.25
CA THR A 168 24.11 14.68 13.68
C THR A 168 25.17 13.65 14.07
N GLN A 169 25.09 12.41 13.59
CA GLN A 169 26.11 11.39 13.84
C GLN A 169 27.48 11.79 13.30
N LYS A 170 27.56 12.38 12.10
CA LYS A 170 28.82 12.90 11.55
C LYS A 170 29.42 14.00 12.43
N LEU A 171 28.59 14.96 12.83
CA LEU A 171 29.03 16.03 13.73
C LEU A 171 29.55 15.45 15.06
N LEU A 172 28.86 14.47 15.66
CA LEU A 172 29.30 13.82 16.89
C LEU A 172 30.61 13.02 16.73
N GLN A 173 30.94 12.56 15.52
CA GLN A 173 32.23 11.92 15.24
C GLN A 173 33.38 12.93 15.18
N ASP A 174 33.08 14.21 14.93
CA ASP A 174 34.08 15.26 14.91
C ASP A 174 34.56 15.56 16.33
N LYS A 175 35.80 15.13 16.63
CA LYS A 175 36.46 15.32 17.94
C LYS A 175 36.54 16.78 18.39
N ASN A 176 36.46 17.73 17.45
CA ASN A 176 36.52 19.16 17.69
C ASN A 176 35.14 19.78 17.98
N LEU A 177 34.05 19.03 17.86
CA LEU A 177 32.70 19.53 18.12
C LEU A 177 32.44 19.72 19.62
N PHE A 178 33.01 18.86 20.46
CA PHE A 178 32.82 18.94 21.90
C PHE A 178 33.74 20.02 22.50
N PRO A 179 33.19 20.94 23.32
CA PRO A 179 34.01 21.91 24.01
C PRO A 179 34.99 21.20 24.95
N LYS A 180 36.25 21.65 24.96
CA LYS A 180 37.26 21.13 25.88
C LYS A 180 36.84 21.42 27.32
N VAL A 181 36.90 20.40 28.16
CA VAL A 181 36.63 20.54 29.59
C VAL A 181 37.58 21.59 30.18
N PRO A 182 37.08 22.60 30.91
CA PRO A 182 37.94 23.57 31.58
C PRO A 182 38.87 22.88 32.58
N THR A 183 40.17 23.19 32.53
CA THR A 183 41.20 22.57 33.39
C THR A 183 41.48 23.34 34.68
N HIS A 184 40.77 24.45 34.94
CA HIS A 184 40.95 25.20 36.18
C HIS A 184 40.14 24.56 37.31
N SER A 185 40.77 24.36 38.47
CA SER A 185 40.07 23.95 39.69
C SER A 185 39.00 24.97 40.05
N PRO A 186 37.78 24.57 40.44
CA PRO A 186 36.78 25.50 40.94
C PRO A 186 37.38 26.28 42.11
N SER A 187 37.35 27.61 42.02
CA SER A 187 37.82 28.48 43.09
C SER A 187 37.17 28.06 44.41
N PRO A 188 37.93 27.94 45.51
CA PRO A 188 37.33 27.76 46.81
C PRO A 188 36.34 28.91 47.09
N PRO A 189 35.22 28.63 47.78
CA PRO A 189 34.25 29.66 48.13
C PRO A 189 34.96 30.76 48.95
N PRO A 190 34.54 32.03 48.80
CA PRO A 190 35.14 33.12 49.57
C PRO A 190 35.07 32.80 51.07
N ALA A 191 36.21 32.85 51.74
CA ALA A 191 36.28 32.63 53.18
C ALA A 191 35.33 33.62 53.89
N PRO A 192 34.60 33.19 54.93
CA PRO A 192 33.76 34.10 55.70
C PRO A 192 34.64 35.23 56.24
N SER A 193 34.27 36.47 55.93
CA SER A 193 34.94 37.66 56.46
C SER A 193 34.87 37.62 57.98
N VAL A 194 35.99 37.31 58.63
CA VAL A 194 36.11 37.42 60.07
C VAL A 194 36.02 38.91 60.43
N SER A 195 34.84 39.36 60.82
CA SER A 195 34.67 40.67 61.45
C SER A 195 35.37 40.61 62.80
N SER A 196 36.55 41.22 62.88
CA SER A 196 37.29 41.44 64.11
C SER A 196 36.44 42.29 65.05
N SER A 197 35.68 41.64 65.93
CA SER A 197 34.99 42.26 67.05
C SER A 197 35.98 42.26 68.22
N SER A 198 36.61 43.41 68.44
CA SER A 198 37.46 43.63 69.62
C SER A 198 36.66 43.40 70.90
N PRO A 199 37.22 42.74 71.92
CA PRO A 199 36.52 42.53 73.19
C PRO A 199 36.29 43.88 73.91
N PRO A 200 35.16 44.05 74.61
CA PRO A 200 34.88 45.28 75.35
C PRO A 200 35.85 45.44 76.53
N PRO A 201 36.18 46.69 76.92
CA PRO A 201 37.06 46.96 78.04
C PRO A 201 36.43 46.53 79.37
N PRO A 202 37.24 46.15 80.37
CA PRO A 202 36.74 45.70 81.67
C PRO A 202 36.07 46.84 82.46
N PRO A 203 35.06 46.52 83.30
CA PRO A 203 34.35 47.52 84.09
C PRO A 203 35.27 48.12 85.17
N THR A 204 35.16 49.43 85.35
CA THR A 204 35.86 50.18 86.39
C THR A 204 35.31 49.87 87.79
N PRO A 205 36.17 49.76 88.82
CA PRO A 205 35.73 49.48 90.18
C PRO A 205 34.98 50.68 90.80
N PRO A 206 34.04 50.44 91.72
CA PRO A 206 33.27 51.51 92.36
C PRO A 206 34.12 52.31 93.35
N SER A 207 34.06 53.64 93.23
CA SER A 207 34.60 54.56 94.23
C SER A 207 33.81 54.45 95.53
N SER A 208 34.54 54.29 96.65
CA SER A 208 34.02 54.42 98.02
C SER A 208 33.80 55.88 98.41
#